data_AF-A0A381V6Z4-F1
#
_entry.id   AF-A0A381V6Z4-F1
#
_cell.length_a   1.000
_cell.length_b   1.000
_cell.length_c   1.000
_cell.angle_alpha   90.00
_cell.angle_beta   90.00
_cell.angle_gamma   90.00
#
_symmetry.space_group_name_H-M   'P 1'
#
loop_
_entity.id
_entity.type
_entity.pdbx_description
1 polymer ?
#
loop_
_entity_poly.entity_id
_entity_poly.type
_entity_poly.pdbx_seq_one_letter_code
_entity_poly.pdbx_strand_id
1 'polypeptide(L)'
;MNESIFKKRWKKFKTLKRGYYSLIILSSLYGISFFLPFLINNRALIVKYESNLYFPVVSGYIPGKVFHQEVPGEARYRKLKDKFEENNDQGNWVWMPPYPYSPYE
;
A
#
# COMPACT_ATOMS: atom_id res chain seq x y z
N MET A 1 -23.95 22.00 32.56
CA MET A 1 -23.14 20.86 32.06
C MET A 1 -21.69 21.03 32.50
N ASN A 2 -21.19 20.17 33.39
CA ASN A 2 -19.77 20.18 33.76
C ASN A 2 -18.92 19.76 32.54
N GLU A 3 -18.19 20.68 31.93
CA GLU A 3 -17.18 20.30 30.92
C GLU A 3 -15.96 19.68 31.62
N SER A 4 -15.60 18.45 31.21
CA SER A 4 -14.39 17.77 31.63
C SER A 4 -13.13 18.64 31.39
N ILE A 5 -12.16 18.53 32.30
CA ILE A 5 -10.88 19.25 32.26
C ILE A 5 -10.18 19.03 30.91
N PHE A 6 -10.27 17.83 30.34
CA PHE A 6 -9.69 17.49 29.04
C PHE A 6 -10.28 18.34 27.91
N LYS A 7 -11.60 18.55 27.93
CA LYS A 7 -12.31 19.33 26.92
C LYS A 7 -11.93 20.81 26.97
N LYS A 8 -11.73 21.36 28.18
CA LYS A 8 -11.24 22.74 28.37
C LYS A 8 -9.82 22.91 27.83
N ARG A 9 -8.92 21.96 28.11
CA ARG A 9 -7.54 21.97 27.60
C ARG A 9 -7.50 21.83 26.08
N TRP A 10 -8.36 20.99 25.51
CA TRP A 10 -8.48 20.83 24.06
C TRP A 10 -8.96 22.09 23.34
N LYS A 11 -9.96 22.80 23.89
CA LYS A 11 -10.39 24.11 23.37
C LYS A 11 -9.24 25.13 23.38
N LYS A 12 -8.48 25.20 24.48
CA LYS A 12 -7.31 26.10 24.59
C LYS A 12 -6.16 25.69 23.65
N PHE A 13 -6.00 24.41 23.37
CA PHE A 13 -5.03 23.93 22.38
C PHE A 13 -5.45 24.33 20.95
N LYS A 14 -6.74 24.20 20.60
CA LYS A 14 -7.27 24.65 19.30
C LYS A 14 -7.12 26.15 19.04
N THR A 15 -7.03 27.00 20.07
CA THR A 15 -6.77 28.44 19.87
C THR A 15 -5.34 28.73 19.40
N LEU A 16 -4.39 27.82 19.65
CA LEU A 16 -3.02 27.92 19.13
C LEU A 16 -2.99 27.46 17.67
N LYS A 17 -3.44 28.33 16.75
CA LYS A 17 -3.61 28.00 15.32
C LYS A 17 -2.39 27.29 14.72
N ARG A 18 -1.17 27.83 14.95
CA ARG A 18 0.09 27.24 14.44
C ARG A 18 0.34 25.84 15.00
N GLY A 19 0.16 25.65 16.32
CA GLY A 19 0.34 24.34 16.97
C GLY A 19 -0.71 23.31 16.56
N TYR A 20 -1.95 23.74 16.31
CA TYR A 20 -3.02 22.87 15.83
C TYR A 20 -2.75 22.37 14.41
N TYR A 21 -2.30 23.25 13.49
CA TYR A 21 -1.91 22.83 12.14
C TYR A 21 -0.70 21.89 12.15
N SER A 22 0.32 22.15 12.98
CA SER A 22 1.45 21.23 13.13
C SER A 22 1.02 19.87 13.65
N LEU A 23 0.10 19.81 14.63
CA LEU A 23 -0.42 18.54 15.14
C LEU A 23 -1.19 17.77 14.05
N ILE A 24 -2.01 18.46 13.25
CA ILE A 24 -2.70 17.84 12.11
C ILE A 24 -1.69 17.30 11.10
N ILE A 25 -0.75 18.13 10.64
CA ILE A 25 0.25 17.73 9.64
C ILE A 25 1.04 16.52 10.14
N LEU A 26 1.55 16.58 11.37
CA LEU A 26 2.33 15.49 11.95
C LEU A 26 1.49 14.21 12.13
N SER A 27 0.25 14.32 12.60
CA SER A 27 -0.64 13.17 12.76
C SER A 27 -1.01 12.56 11.41
N SER A 28 -1.23 13.38 10.39
CA SER A 28 -1.50 12.93 9.02
C SER A 28 -0.29 12.22 8.42
N LEU A 29 0.91 12.81 8.48
CA LEU A 29 2.15 12.18 8.03
C LEU A 29 2.40 10.86 8.75
N TYR A 30 2.22 10.85 10.07
CA TYR A 30 2.35 9.65 10.88
C TYR A 30 1.32 8.58 10.50
N GLY A 31 0.06 8.96 10.28
CA GLY A 31 -0.99 8.06 9.78
C GLY A 31 -0.65 7.50 8.40
N ILE A 32 -0.22 8.35 7.46
CA ILE A 32 0.21 7.94 6.11
C ILE A 32 1.40 6.98 6.18
N SER A 33 2.27 7.09 7.18
CA SER A 33 3.41 6.20 7.39
C SER A 33 2.99 4.73 7.60
N PHE A 34 1.80 4.47 8.13
CA PHE A 34 1.27 3.10 8.23
C PHE A 34 0.79 2.55 6.87
N PHE A 35 0.40 3.43 5.94
CA PHE A 35 -0.04 3.06 4.60
C PHE A 35 1.10 3.09 3.57
N LEU A 36 2.31 3.52 3.96
CA LEU A 36 3.51 3.45 3.13
C LEU A 36 3.74 2.07 2.48
N PRO A 37 3.66 0.92 3.19
CA PRO A 37 3.83 -0.39 2.58
C PRO A 37 2.74 -0.75 1.55
N PHE A 38 1.63 -0.01 1.50
CA PHE A 38 0.60 -0.13 0.46
C PHE A 38 0.87 0.81 -0.72
N LEU A 39 1.46 1.98 -0.47
CA LEU A 39 1.76 3.00 -1.48
C LEU A 39 3.08 2.75 -2.22
N ILE A 40 4.10 2.31 -1.49
CA ILE A 40 5.48 2.10 -1.93
C ILE A 40 5.83 0.65 -1.63
N ASN A 41 5.72 -0.21 -2.63
CA ASN A 41 6.03 -1.63 -2.49
C ASN A 41 6.44 -2.23 -3.84
N ASN A 42 7.31 -3.24 -3.80
CA ASN A 42 7.63 -4.04 -4.98
C ASN A 42 6.53 -5.06 -5.34
N ARG A 43 5.61 -5.30 -4.39
CA ARG A 43 4.55 -6.29 -4.49
C ARG A 43 3.30 -5.69 -5.13
N ALA A 44 2.65 -6.45 -6.00
CA ALA A 44 1.33 -6.07 -6.49
C ALA A 44 0.30 -6.04 -5.34
N LEU A 45 -0.63 -5.09 -5.40
CA LEU A 45 -1.75 -5.01 -4.46
C LEU A 45 -2.64 -6.25 -4.58
N ILE A 46 -3.01 -6.56 -5.84
CA ILE A 46 -3.90 -7.66 -6.19
C ILE A 46 -3.44 -8.26 -7.52
N VAL A 47 -3.46 -9.58 -7.61
CA VAL A 47 -3.20 -10.33 -8.84
C VAL A 47 -4.32 -11.33 -9.05
N LYS A 48 -4.98 -11.28 -10.20
CA LYS A 48 -5.89 -12.33 -10.65
C LYS A 48 -5.16 -13.22 -11.63
N TYR A 49 -5.07 -14.51 -11.32
CA TYR A 49 -4.41 -15.51 -12.17
C TYR A 49 -5.25 -16.79 -12.25
N GLU A 50 -5.62 -17.21 -13.46
CA GLU A 50 -6.31 -18.48 -13.74
C GLU A 50 -7.47 -18.79 -12.78
N SER A 51 -8.34 -17.79 -12.54
CA SER A 51 -9.49 -17.79 -11.60
C SER A 51 -9.23 -17.53 -10.11
N ASN A 52 -7.97 -17.55 -9.67
CA ASN A 52 -7.60 -17.28 -8.28
C ASN A 52 -7.22 -15.80 -8.07
N LEU A 53 -7.61 -15.25 -6.92
CA LEU A 53 -7.24 -13.91 -6.48
C LEU A 53 -6.16 -14.00 -5.41
N TYR A 54 -5.03 -13.36 -5.69
CA TYR A 54 -3.90 -13.27 -4.77
C TYR A 54 -3.75 -11.82 -4.29
N PHE A 55 -3.43 -11.66 -3.01
CA PHE A 55 -3.18 -10.37 -2.37
C PHE A 55 -1.74 -10.33 -1.84
N PRO A 56 -0.72 -10.11 -2.68
CA PRO A 56 0.69 -10.17 -2.28
C PRO A 56 1.06 -9.20 -1.15
N VAL A 57 0.42 -8.03 -1.08
CA VAL A 57 0.64 -7.05 0.00
C VAL A 57 0.24 -7.60 1.38
N VAL A 58 -0.75 -8.50 1.44
CA VAL A 58 -1.25 -9.09 2.69
C VAL A 58 -0.66 -10.48 2.94
N SER A 59 -0.59 -11.30 1.88
CA SER A 59 -0.19 -12.72 1.94
C SER A 59 1.31 -12.91 2.11
N GLY A 60 2.10 -11.88 1.81
CA GLY A 60 3.55 -11.93 1.97
C GLY A 60 4.25 -12.50 0.73
N TYR A 61 5.26 -13.35 0.97
CA TYR A 61 6.09 -13.92 -0.09
C TYR A 61 5.29 -14.92 -0.94
N ILE A 62 5.11 -14.61 -2.23
CA ILE A 62 4.51 -15.54 -3.20
C ILE A 62 5.60 -15.93 -4.21
N PRO A 63 5.90 -17.23 -4.35
CA PRO A 63 6.94 -17.68 -5.27
C PRO A 63 6.51 -17.48 -6.73
N GLY A 64 7.44 -17.07 -7.59
CA GLY A 64 7.17 -16.84 -9.01
C GLY A 64 6.66 -18.07 -9.76
N LYS A 65 6.92 -19.27 -9.24
CA LYS A 65 6.39 -20.55 -9.76
C LYS A 65 4.85 -20.57 -9.83
N VAL A 66 4.16 -19.88 -8.93
CA VAL A 66 2.67 -19.80 -8.91
C VAL A 66 2.14 -19.11 -10.16
N PHE A 67 2.92 -18.20 -10.75
CA PHE A 67 2.54 -17.44 -11.93
C PHE A 67 3.35 -17.85 -13.18
N HIS A 68 3.87 -19.09 -13.21
CA HIS A 68 4.72 -19.61 -14.28
C HIS A 68 5.93 -18.72 -14.62
N GLN A 69 6.54 -18.09 -13.62
CA GLN A 69 7.82 -17.39 -13.77
C GLN A 69 8.99 -18.28 -13.35
N GLU A 70 10.00 -18.37 -14.22
CA GLU A 70 11.28 -19.03 -13.94
C GLU A 70 12.19 -18.13 -13.09
N VAL A 71 11.73 -17.75 -11.90
CA VAL A 71 12.55 -17.02 -10.92
C VAL A 71 12.74 -17.88 -9.67
N PRO A 72 13.97 -18.05 -9.15
CA PRO A 72 14.24 -18.86 -7.96
C PRO A 72 13.77 -18.19 -6.65
N GLY A 73 12.86 -17.23 -6.72
CA GLY A 73 12.44 -16.41 -5.58
C GLY A 73 11.02 -15.86 -5.73
N GLU A 74 10.83 -14.65 -5.19
CA GLU A 74 9.54 -13.96 -5.23
C GLU A 74 9.12 -13.63 -6.67
N ALA A 75 7.81 -13.67 -6.93
CA ALA A 75 7.24 -13.29 -8.22
C ALA A 75 7.61 -11.85 -8.61
N ARG A 76 8.04 -11.67 -9.86
CA ARG A 76 8.28 -10.35 -10.47
C ARG A 76 6.97 -9.82 -11.04
N TYR A 77 6.19 -9.12 -10.22
CA TYR A 77 4.86 -8.63 -10.57
C TYR A 77 4.82 -7.64 -11.73
N ARG A 78 5.87 -6.83 -11.91
CA ARG A 78 5.99 -5.91 -13.04
C ARG A 78 6.07 -6.66 -14.38
N LYS A 79 6.94 -7.67 -14.46
CA LYS A 79 7.03 -8.54 -15.63
C LYS A 79 5.74 -9.33 -15.87
N LEU A 80 4.99 -9.67 -14.81
CA LEU A 80 3.67 -10.29 -14.95
C LEU A 80 2.68 -9.34 -15.58
N LYS A 81 2.65 -8.07 -15.14
CA LYS A 81 1.81 -7.03 -15.76
C LYS A 81 2.11 -6.90 -17.25
N ASP A 82 3.39 -6.77 -17.60
CA ASP A 82 3.81 -6.65 -19.01
C ASP A 82 3.37 -7.88 -19.82
N LYS A 83 3.54 -9.10 -19.28
CA LYS A 83 3.08 -10.34 -19.93
C LYS A 83 1.56 -10.39 -20.12
N PHE A 84 0.76 -9.95 -19.14
CA PHE A 84 -0.69 -9.97 -19.26
C PHE A 84 -1.20 -8.93 -20.27
N GLU A 85 -0.54 -7.78 -20.35
CA GLU A 85 -0.80 -6.78 -21.39
C GLU A 85 -0.43 -7.31 -22.79
N GLU A 86 0.71 -7.99 -22.92
CA GLU A 86 1.18 -8.56 -24.19
C GLU A 86 0.30 -9.72 -24.69
N ASN A 87 -0.15 -10.60 -23.79
CA ASN A 87 -1.00 -11.74 -24.14
C ASN A 87 -2.49 -11.39 -24.32
N ASN A 88 -2.91 -10.13 -24.07
CA ASN A 88 -4.34 -9.72 -24.09
C ASN A 88 -5.25 -10.68 -23.30
N ASP A 89 -4.75 -11.18 -22.17
CA ASP A 89 -5.48 -12.14 -21.34
C ASP A 89 -6.68 -11.45 -20.66
N GLN A 90 -7.89 -11.70 -21.17
CA GLN A 90 -9.13 -11.14 -20.59
C GLN A 90 -9.42 -11.67 -19.17
N GLY A 91 -8.74 -12.73 -18.74
CA GLY A 91 -8.92 -13.37 -17.44
C GLY A 91 -7.97 -12.90 -16.34
N ASN A 92 -6.76 -12.48 -16.70
CA ASN A 92 -5.65 -12.23 -15.78
C ASN A 92 -5.33 -10.73 -15.72
N TRP A 93 -5.17 -10.20 -14.51
CA TRP A 93 -4.83 -8.80 -14.33
C TRP A 93 -4.03 -8.59 -13.05
N VAL A 94 -3.23 -7.52 -13.04
CA VAL A 94 -2.37 -7.15 -11.92
C VAL A 94 -2.61 -5.69 -11.61
N TRP A 95 -2.89 -5.40 -10.34
CA TRP A 95 -2.92 -4.04 -9.82
C TRP A 95 -1.65 -3.78 -9.04
N MET A 96 -0.81 -2.90 -9.59
CA MET A 96 0.41 -2.46 -8.93
C MET A 96 0.14 -1.26 -8.02
N PRO A 97 0.94 -1.10 -6.95
CA PRO A 97 0.90 0.12 -6.15
C PRO A 97 1.34 1.34 -6.99
N PRO A 98 0.96 2.57 -6.58
CA PRO A 98 1.32 3.79 -7.29
C PRO A 98 2.82 3.96 -7.51
N TYR A 99 3.64 3.46 -6.58
CA TYR A 99 5.09 3.47 -6.71
C TYR A 99 5.65 2.04 -6.57
N PRO A 100 5.84 1.33 -7.71
CA PRO A 100 6.23 -0.07 -7.74
C PRO A 100 7.75 -0.28 -7.79
N TYR A 101 8.53 0.57 -7.12
CA TYR A 101 9.99 0.47 -7.14
C TYR A 101 10.54 0.07 -5.77
N SER A 102 11.47 -0.87 -5.78
CA SER A 102 12.28 -1.27 -4.63
C SER A 102 13.75 -0.98 -4.93
N PRO A 103 14.56 -0.59 -3.93
CA PRO A 103 15.99 -0.37 -4.11
C PRO A 103 16.79 -1.64 -4.51
N TYR A 104 16.14 -2.80 -4.53
CA TYR A 104 16.75 -4.10 -4.86
C TYR A 104 16.38 -4.63 -6.26
N GLU A 105 15.69 -3.86 -7.10
CA GLU A 105 15.43 -4.22 -8.51
C GLU A 105 16.59 -3.92 -9.45
#